data_AF-F2WZZ7-F1
#
_entry.id   AF-F2WZZ7-F1
#
_cell.length_a   1.000
_cell.length_b   1.000
_cell.length_c   1.000
_cell.angle_alpha   90.00
_cell.angle_beta   90.00
_cell.angle_gamma   90.00
#
_symmetry.space_group_name_H-M   'P 1'
#
loop_
_entity.id
_entity.type
_entity.pdbx_description
1 polymer ?
#
loop_
_entity_poly.entity_id
_entity_poly.type
_entity_poly.pdbx_seq_one_letter_code
_entity_poly.pdbx_strand_id
1 'polypeptide(L)'
;HPGKVLALALISLGAFVLRLLNACLEARQFPACWKAGRLVLLRKDGRPADQPSAYRPIVLLDEAGKLFERILAARIALHLRRDGPDLADCQYGFRHGRSTIDAVLRLKAISEETIAGGGVVLAVSLDIANAFNTLPFSCIEQALLFHRAPEKK
;
A
#
# COMPACT_ATOMS: atom_id res chain seq x y z
N HIS A 1 22.48 4.52 -8.12
CA HIS A 1 21.16 4.20 -7.52
C HIS A 1 20.08 4.49 -8.57
N PRO A 2 19.29 3.50 -9.01
CA PRO A 2 18.39 3.62 -10.15
C PRO A 2 17.41 4.81 -10.04
N GLY A 3 16.85 5.05 -8.85
CA GLY A 3 15.99 6.22 -8.60
C GLY A 3 16.65 7.59 -8.79
N LYS A 4 17.98 7.73 -8.58
CA LYS A 4 18.70 8.99 -8.89
C LYS A 4 18.85 9.20 -10.40
N VAL A 5 19.01 8.12 -11.16
CA VAL A 5 19.07 8.17 -12.63
C VAL A 5 17.71 8.56 -13.18
N LEU A 6 16.61 8.03 -12.64
CA LEU A 6 15.26 8.47 -13.01
C LEU A 6 15.03 9.95 -12.69
N ALA A 7 15.44 10.43 -11.51
CA ALA A 7 15.29 11.83 -11.14
C ALA A 7 16.05 12.78 -12.09
N LEU A 8 17.28 12.42 -12.48
CA LEU A 8 18.07 13.18 -13.46
C LEU A 8 17.48 13.08 -14.87
N ALA A 9 17.04 11.89 -15.28
CA ALA A 9 16.40 11.67 -16.57
C ALA A 9 15.07 12.44 -16.69
N LEU A 10 14.31 12.59 -15.59
CA LEU A 10 13.07 13.37 -15.56
C LEU A 10 13.29 14.86 -15.85
N ILE A 11 14.47 15.41 -15.57
CA ILE A 11 14.79 16.81 -15.90
C ILE A 11 14.79 17.01 -17.42
N SER A 12 15.29 16.04 -18.18
CA SER A 12 15.38 16.13 -19.65
C SER A 12 14.23 15.43 -20.38
N LEU A 13 13.63 14.41 -19.78
CA LEU A 13 12.62 13.53 -20.39
C LEU A 13 11.24 13.65 -19.72
N GLY A 14 11.07 14.56 -18.76
CA GLY A 14 9.84 14.67 -17.96
C GLY A 14 8.57 14.79 -18.80
N ALA A 15 8.60 15.60 -19.87
CA ALA A 15 7.47 15.75 -20.78
C ALA A 15 7.13 14.43 -21.52
N PHE A 16 8.14 13.66 -21.91
CA PHE A 16 7.93 12.35 -22.54
C PHE A 16 7.37 11.33 -21.55
N VAL A 17 7.95 11.25 -20.35
CA VAL A 17 7.48 10.36 -19.28
C VAL A 17 6.03 10.68 -18.91
N LEU A 18 5.69 11.96 -18.77
CA LEU A 18 4.31 12.38 -18.49
C LEU A 18 3.34 11.93 -19.59
N ARG A 19 3.67 12.14 -20.87
CA ARG A 19 2.85 11.68 -21.99
C ARG A 19 2.66 10.17 -21.97
N LEU A 20 3.71 9.42 -21.71
CA LEU A 20 3.67 7.96 -21.62
C LEU A 20 2.73 7.49 -20.50
N LEU A 21 2.88 8.04 -19.29
CA LEU A 21 2.04 7.64 -18.15
C LEU A 21 0.57 8.04 -18.34
N ASN A 22 0.31 9.19 -18.94
CA ASN A 22 -1.05 9.61 -19.31
C ASN A 22 -1.66 8.68 -20.37
N ALA A 23 -0.90 8.31 -21.41
CA ALA A 23 -1.35 7.35 -22.41
C ALA A 23 -1.68 5.98 -21.78
N CYS A 24 -0.89 5.51 -20.81
CA CYS A 24 -1.20 4.28 -20.06
C CYS A 24 -2.51 4.40 -19.27
N LEU A 25 -2.79 5.56 -18.66
CA LEU A 25 -4.04 5.81 -17.93
C LEU A 25 -5.25 5.85 -18.85
N GLU A 26 -5.15 6.57 -19.97
CA GLU A 26 -6.21 6.69 -20.98
C GLU A 26 -6.52 5.32 -21.60
N ALA A 27 -5.48 4.56 -21.94
CA ALA A 27 -5.61 3.19 -22.42
C ALA A 27 -6.07 2.20 -21.33
N ARG A 28 -6.08 2.60 -20.05
CA ARG A 28 -6.37 1.75 -18.88
C ARG A 28 -5.52 0.48 -18.84
N GLN A 29 -4.28 0.58 -19.30
CA GLN A 29 -3.36 -0.54 -19.41
C GLN A 29 -2.14 -0.30 -18.55
N PHE A 30 -1.82 -1.28 -17.73
CA PHE A 30 -0.53 -1.39 -17.08
C PHE A 30 0.40 -2.22 -17.97
N PRO A 31 1.46 -1.62 -18.55
CA PRO A 31 2.35 -2.32 -19.47
C PRO A 31 2.92 -3.62 -18.90
N ALA A 32 2.88 -4.69 -19.68
CA ALA A 32 3.36 -6.01 -19.23
C ALA A 32 4.85 -6.00 -18.87
N CYS A 33 5.67 -5.24 -19.60
CA CYS A 33 7.09 -5.10 -19.32
C CYS A 33 7.37 -4.48 -17.93
N TRP A 34 6.48 -3.63 -17.41
CA TRP A 34 6.61 -3.05 -16.07
C TRP A 34 6.16 -3.99 -14.95
N LYS A 35 5.42 -5.06 -15.28
CA LYS A 35 5.04 -6.12 -14.32
C LYS A 35 6.14 -7.15 -14.13
N ALA A 36 7.10 -7.22 -15.06
CA ALA A 36 8.27 -8.06 -14.90
C ALA A 36 9.15 -7.51 -13.78
N GLY A 37 9.47 -8.37 -12.82
CA GLY A 37 10.28 -7.98 -11.66
C GLY A 37 11.37 -9.00 -11.37
N ARG A 38 12.46 -8.52 -10.79
CA ARG A 38 13.57 -9.38 -10.36
C ARG A 38 13.33 -9.83 -8.92
N LEU A 39 13.15 -11.13 -8.72
CA LEU A 39 13.04 -11.72 -7.39
C LEU A 39 14.40 -11.71 -6.68
N VAL A 40 14.42 -11.15 -5.48
CA VAL A 40 15.57 -11.14 -4.57
C VAL A 40 15.12 -11.74 -3.25
N LEU A 41 15.89 -12.69 -2.72
CA LEU A 41 15.62 -13.32 -1.44
C LEU A 41 16.46 -12.66 -0.35
N LEU A 42 15.82 -11.95 0.58
CA LEU A 42 16.50 -11.41 1.76
C LEU A 42 16.50 -12.43 2.88
N ARG A 43 17.67 -12.77 3.39
CA ARG A 43 17.81 -13.71 4.51
C ARG A 43 17.29 -13.08 5.81
N LYS A 44 16.55 -13.87 6.59
CA LYS A 44 16.16 -13.56 7.97
C LYS A 44 17.23 -14.11 8.91
N ASP A 45 17.60 -13.33 9.91
CA ASP A 45 18.49 -13.78 10.96
C ASP A 45 17.82 -14.84 11.84
N GLY A 46 18.61 -15.77 12.37
CA GLY A 46 18.15 -16.79 13.32
C GLY A 46 17.33 -17.94 12.74
N ARG A 47 17.29 -18.12 11.40
CA ARG A 47 16.61 -19.27 10.76
C ARG A 47 17.58 -20.15 9.96
N PRO A 48 17.35 -21.49 9.90
CA PRO A 48 18.14 -22.40 9.08
C PRO A 48 18.09 -22.02 7.58
N ALA A 49 19.23 -21.93 6.92
CA ALA A 49 19.35 -21.41 5.55
C ALA A 49 18.75 -22.35 4.48
N ASP A 50 18.53 -23.60 4.82
CA ASP A 50 17.91 -24.63 3.99
C ASP A 50 16.37 -24.53 3.96
N GLN A 51 15.77 -23.71 4.83
CA GLN A 51 14.32 -23.54 4.88
C GLN A 51 13.84 -22.33 4.05
N PRO A 52 12.81 -22.47 3.20
CA PRO A 52 12.21 -21.33 2.49
C PRO A 52 11.74 -20.21 3.43
N SER A 53 11.30 -20.57 4.65
CA SER A 53 10.83 -19.62 5.67
C SER A 53 11.92 -18.66 6.17
N ALA A 54 13.20 -19.00 5.95
CA ALA A 54 14.37 -18.20 6.28
C ALA A 54 14.59 -17.02 5.33
N TYR A 55 13.82 -16.92 4.25
CA TYR A 55 13.94 -15.83 3.29
C TYR A 55 12.66 -14.98 3.26
N ARG A 56 12.83 -13.70 2.91
CA ARG A 56 11.77 -12.78 2.51
C ARG A 56 11.90 -12.55 1.01
N PRO A 57 10.96 -13.03 0.18
CA PRO A 57 10.95 -12.71 -1.23
C PRO A 57 10.60 -11.23 -1.42
N ILE A 58 11.44 -10.50 -2.16
CA ILE A 58 11.18 -9.14 -2.61
C ILE A 58 11.30 -9.11 -4.13
N VAL A 59 10.27 -8.60 -4.80
CA VAL A 59 10.29 -8.40 -6.24
C VAL A 59 10.66 -6.95 -6.52
N LEU A 60 11.77 -6.74 -7.21
CA LEU A 60 12.21 -5.42 -7.65
C LEU A 60 11.62 -5.13 -9.03
N LEU A 61 10.65 -4.22 -9.07
CA LEU A 61 10.00 -3.75 -10.30
C LEU A 61 10.82 -2.66 -11.00
N ASP A 62 10.49 -2.44 -12.27
CA ASP A 62 11.01 -1.34 -13.08
C ASP A 62 10.69 0.04 -12.45
N GLU A 63 11.57 1.01 -12.64
CA GLU A 63 11.39 2.36 -12.07
C GLU A 63 10.20 3.12 -12.65
N ALA A 64 9.90 2.93 -13.94
CA ALA A 64 8.70 3.53 -14.55
C ALA A 64 7.43 2.87 -14.03
N GLY A 65 7.45 1.54 -13.83
CA GLY A 65 6.37 0.80 -13.17
C GLY A 65 6.07 1.35 -11.77
N LYS A 66 7.11 1.48 -10.93
CA LYS A 66 6.97 2.05 -9.58
C LYS A 66 6.47 3.49 -9.58
N LEU A 67 6.93 4.31 -10.53
CA LEU A 67 6.43 5.67 -10.68
C LEU A 67 4.93 5.67 -11.02
N PHE A 68 4.51 4.78 -11.92
CA PHE A 68 3.11 4.66 -12.30
C PHE A 68 2.22 4.17 -11.16
N GLU A 69 2.65 3.15 -10.42
CA GLU A 69 1.98 2.66 -9.22
C GLU A 69 1.80 3.76 -8.18
N ARG A 70 2.83 4.59 -7.95
CA ARG A 70 2.74 5.72 -7.02
C ARG A 70 1.70 6.75 -7.45
N ILE A 71 1.58 7.03 -8.75
CA ILE A 71 0.55 7.94 -9.28
C ILE A 71 -0.84 7.34 -9.05
N LEU A 72 -1.03 6.05 -9.36
CA LEU A 72 -2.29 5.36 -9.14
C LEU A 72 -2.67 5.35 -7.66
N ALA A 73 -1.75 4.99 -6.77
CA ALA A 73 -1.96 4.97 -5.33
C ALA A 73 -2.33 6.37 -4.78
N ALA A 74 -1.66 7.42 -5.25
CA ALA A 74 -1.97 8.79 -4.87
C ALA A 74 -3.39 9.21 -5.33
N ARG A 75 -3.78 8.84 -6.56
CA ARG A 75 -5.13 9.10 -7.08
C ARG A 75 -6.21 8.36 -6.31
N ILE A 76 -5.98 7.08 -5.99
CA ILE A 76 -6.90 6.27 -5.16
C ILE A 76 -7.03 6.89 -3.77
N ALA A 77 -5.91 7.23 -3.11
CA ALA A 77 -5.93 7.85 -1.79
C ALA A 77 -6.66 9.20 -1.78
N LEU A 78 -6.53 9.98 -2.85
CA LEU A 78 -7.25 11.24 -3.01
C LEU A 78 -8.76 10.99 -3.20
N HIS A 79 -9.14 10.04 -4.04
CA HIS A 79 -10.53 9.64 -4.29
C HIS A 79 -11.24 9.17 -3.01
N LEU A 80 -10.58 8.31 -2.23
CA LEU A 80 -11.11 7.82 -0.95
C LEU A 80 -11.41 8.93 0.05
N ARG A 81 -10.69 10.07 -0.04
CA ARG A 81 -10.89 11.23 0.84
C ARG A 81 -11.96 12.19 0.36
N ARG A 82 -12.19 12.26 -0.95
CA ARG A 82 -13.00 13.32 -1.57
C ARG A 82 -14.38 12.85 -2.02
N ASP A 83 -14.46 11.66 -2.60
CA ASP A 83 -15.59 11.27 -3.44
C ASP A 83 -16.30 10.00 -2.91
N GLY A 84 -15.52 9.04 -2.40
CA GLY A 84 -16.02 7.79 -1.81
C GLY A 84 -16.27 7.90 -0.30
N PRO A 85 -17.01 6.95 0.30
CA PRO A 85 -16.92 6.70 1.73
C PRO A 85 -15.45 6.58 2.17
N ASP A 86 -15.06 7.29 3.22
CA ASP A 86 -13.69 7.22 3.73
C ASP A 86 -13.44 5.88 4.46
N LEU A 87 -12.18 5.59 4.74
CA LEU A 87 -11.77 4.46 5.56
C LEU A 87 -12.26 4.63 7.01
N ALA A 88 -12.43 3.51 7.71
CA ALA A 88 -12.84 3.51 9.12
C ALA A 88 -11.95 4.41 10.00
N ASP A 89 -12.54 5.11 10.96
CA ASP A 89 -11.82 6.03 11.84
C ASP A 89 -10.84 5.37 12.81
N CYS A 90 -10.89 4.05 12.96
CA CYS A 90 -9.87 3.28 13.67
C CYS A 90 -8.77 2.73 12.74
N GLN A 91 -8.79 3.04 11.43
CA GLN A 91 -7.73 2.67 10.50
C GLN A 91 -6.58 3.69 10.61
N TYR A 92 -5.45 3.26 11.16
CA TYR A 92 -4.24 4.07 11.30
C TYR A 92 -3.16 3.70 10.27
N GLY A 93 -3.09 2.43 9.88
CA GLY A 93 -2.17 1.96 8.86
C GLY A 93 -2.52 2.50 7.48
N PHE A 94 -1.50 2.85 6.69
CA PHE A 94 -1.62 3.28 5.30
C PHE A 94 -2.56 4.48 5.06
N ARG A 95 -2.86 5.28 6.09
CA ARG A 95 -3.74 6.45 6.00
C ARG A 95 -2.94 7.72 6.24
N HIS A 96 -2.97 8.64 5.26
CA HIS A 96 -2.23 9.89 5.39
C HIS A 96 -2.74 10.74 6.57
N GLY A 97 -1.82 11.34 7.33
CA GLY A 97 -2.15 12.09 8.54
C GLY A 97 -2.46 11.21 9.76
N ARG A 98 -2.21 9.89 9.69
CA ARG A 98 -2.29 8.98 10.83
C ARG A 98 -1.04 8.12 10.91
N SER A 99 -0.71 7.72 12.13
CA SER A 99 0.51 6.99 12.46
C SER A 99 0.24 5.87 13.45
N THR A 100 1.25 5.01 13.61
CA THR A 100 1.25 4.00 14.68
C THR A 100 1.25 4.63 16.07
N ILE A 101 1.81 5.85 16.21
CA ILE A 101 1.80 6.59 17.47
C ILE A 101 0.36 6.98 17.84
N ASP A 102 -0.42 7.48 16.87
CA ASP A 102 -1.82 7.84 17.10
C ASP A 102 -2.65 6.64 17.57
N ALA A 103 -2.40 5.46 16.99
CA ALA A 103 -3.05 4.22 17.39
C ALA A 103 -2.73 3.85 18.85
N VAL A 104 -1.45 3.94 19.24
CA VAL A 104 -0.99 3.65 20.61
C VAL A 104 -1.55 4.66 21.61
N LEU A 105 -1.55 5.95 21.27
CA LEU A 105 -2.12 7.00 22.10
C LEU A 105 -3.63 6.79 22.30
N ARG A 106 -4.35 6.37 21.26
CA ARG A 106 -5.78 6.04 21.39
C ARG A 106 -6.00 4.87 22.34
N LEU A 107 -5.21 3.80 22.24
CA LEU A 107 -5.30 2.66 23.15
C LEU A 107 -5.01 3.07 24.60
N LYS A 108 -3.98 3.89 24.82
CA LYS A 108 -3.62 4.43 26.13
C LYS A 108 -4.77 5.23 26.74
N ALA A 109 -5.38 6.13 25.97
CA ALA A 109 -6.51 6.94 26.43
C ALA A 109 -7.71 6.08 26.86
N ILE A 110 -8.08 5.08 26.04
CA ILE A 110 -9.16 4.13 26.38
C ILE A 110 -8.82 3.37 27.67
N SER A 111 -7.56 2.97 27.82
CA SER A 111 -7.12 2.25 29.00
C SER A 111 -7.20 3.10 30.27
N GLU A 112 -6.74 4.35 30.21
CA GLU A 112 -6.75 5.28 31.34
C GLU A 112 -8.18 5.63 31.78
N GLU A 113 -9.07 5.91 30.82
CA GLU A 113 -10.48 6.20 31.08
C GLU A 113 -11.20 5.02 31.75
N THR A 114 -10.97 3.81 31.24
CA THR A 114 -11.61 2.59 31.78
C THR A 114 -11.14 2.28 33.21
N ILE A 115 -9.83 2.40 33.46
CA ILE A 115 -9.25 2.16 34.79
C ILE A 115 -9.72 3.21 35.80
N ALA A 116 -9.78 4.48 35.40
CA ALA A 116 -10.29 5.56 36.25
C ALA A 116 -11.76 5.34 36.67
N GLY A 117 -12.57 4.70 35.81
CA GLY A 117 -13.93 4.27 36.10
C GLY A 117 -14.04 2.98 36.94
N GLY A 118 -12.93 2.41 37.41
CA GLY A 118 -12.89 1.15 38.15
C GLY A 118 -13.07 -0.11 37.29
N GLY A 119 -13.01 0.04 35.96
CA GLY A 119 -13.13 -1.06 35.00
C GLY A 119 -11.81 -1.79 34.74
N VAL A 120 -11.89 -2.86 33.95
CA VAL A 120 -10.75 -3.66 33.48
C VAL A 120 -10.69 -3.59 31.96
N VAL A 121 -9.48 -3.52 31.41
CA VAL A 121 -9.23 -3.46 29.97
C VAL A 121 -8.68 -4.81 29.50
N LEU A 122 -9.29 -5.37 28.46
CA LEU A 122 -8.79 -6.55 27.76
C LEU A 122 -8.46 -6.19 26.32
N ALA A 123 -7.22 -6.44 25.90
CA ALA A 123 -6.79 -6.24 24.53
C ALA A 123 -6.71 -7.59 23.80
N VAL A 124 -7.36 -7.67 22.63
CA VAL A 124 -7.28 -8.82 21.72
C VAL A 124 -6.58 -8.37 20.45
N SER A 125 -5.48 -9.03 20.10
CA SER A 125 -4.72 -8.77 18.88
C SER A 125 -4.99 -9.86 17.85
N LEU A 126 -5.19 -9.45 16.60
CA LEU A 126 -5.44 -10.32 15.45
C LEU A 126 -4.42 -9.99 14.35
N ASP A 127 -3.81 -11.03 13.78
CA ASP A 127 -2.91 -10.90 12.64
C ASP A 127 -3.39 -11.81 11.50
N ILE A 128 -3.49 -11.25 10.29
CA ILE A 128 -3.95 -11.99 9.11
C ILE A 128 -2.73 -12.63 8.45
N ALA A 129 -2.64 -13.96 8.53
CA ALA A 129 -1.59 -14.71 7.88
C ALA A 129 -1.59 -14.44 6.36
N ASN A 130 -0.48 -13.93 5.85
CA ASN A 130 -0.24 -13.75 4.41
C ASN A 130 -1.25 -12.82 3.70
N ALA A 131 -1.76 -11.81 4.40
CA ALA A 131 -2.88 -10.94 3.99
C ALA A 131 -2.90 -10.52 2.51
N PHE A 132 -1.78 -10.05 1.96
CA PHE A 132 -1.71 -9.57 0.57
C PHE A 132 -1.86 -10.66 -0.48
N ASN A 133 -1.37 -11.87 -0.19
CA ASN A 133 -1.42 -13.00 -1.12
C ASN A 133 -2.73 -13.80 -0.99
N THR A 134 -3.45 -13.64 0.13
CA THR A 134 -4.70 -14.35 0.40
C THR A 134 -5.94 -13.54 0.08
N LEU A 135 -5.81 -12.26 -0.26
CA LEU A 135 -6.94 -11.37 -0.55
C LEU A 135 -7.55 -11.72 -1.92
N PRO A 136 -8.83 -12.17 -1.99
CA PRO A 136 -9.48 -12.45 -3.27
C PRO A 136 -9.69 -11.18 -4.08
N PHE A 137 -9.52 -11.27 -5.40
CA PHE A 137 -9.68 -10.11 -6.28
C PHE A 137 -11.12 -9.56 -6.29
N SER A 138 -12.11 -10.43 -6.13
CA SER A 138 -13.52 -10.03 -6.00
C SER A 138 -13.77 -9.11 -4.79
N CYS A 139 -13.06 -9.30 -3.68
CA CYS A 139 -13.14 -8.41 -2.52
C CYS A 139 -12.57 -7.02 -2.83
N ILE A 140 -11.51 -6.95 -3.65
CA ILE A 140 -10.95 -5.68 -4.11
C ILE A 140 -11.95 -4.96 -5.02
N GLU A 141 -12.58 -5.67 -5.96
CA GLU A 141 -13.61 -5.11 -6.83
C GLU A 141 -14.81 -4.57 -6.03
N GLN A 142 -15.32 -5.35 -5.07
CA GLN A 142 -16.38 -4.91 -4.17
C GLN A 142 -16.00 -3.68 -3.35
N ALA A 143 -14.77 -3.64 -2.82
CA ALA A 143 -14.26 -2.47 -2.10
C ALA A 143 -14.20 -1.24 -3.01
N LEU A 144 -13.71 -1.39 -4.24
CA LEU A 144 -13.67 -0.30 -5.22
C LEU A 144 -15.08 0.22 -5.54
N LEU A 145 -16.07 -0.67 -5.73
CA LEU A 145 -17.47 -0.29 -5.94
C LEU A 145 -18.06 0.44 -4.74
N PHE A 146 -17.85 -0.07 -3.52
CA PHE A 146 -18.28 0.58 -2.28
C PHE A 146 -17.69 1.99 -2.16
N HIS A 147 -16.40 2.14 -2.49
CA HIS A 147 -15.71 3.41 -2.49
C HIS A 147 -15.99 4.29 -3.73
N ARG A 148 -16.96 3.90 -4.57
CA ARG A 148 -17.38 4.65 -5.77
C ARG A 148 -16.22 4.92 -6.73
N ALA A 149 -15.25 4.01 -6.78
CA ALA A 149 -14.17 4.11 -7.76
C ALA A 149 -14.79 4.10 -9.17
N PRO A 150 -14.27 4.92 -10.10
CA PRO A 150 -14.84 5.00 -11.45
C PRO A 150 -14.79 3.64 -12.15
N GLU A 151 -15.94 3.19 -12.63
CA GLU A 151 -16.08 1.92 -13.31
C GLU A 151 -15.35 1.91 -14.67
N LYS A 152 -14.97 0.71 -15.11
CA LYS A 152 -14.62 0.49 -16.51
C LYS A 152 -15.88 0.68 -17.35
N LYS A 153 -16.02 1.85 -17.98
CA LYS A 153 -16.86 1.98 -19.18
C LYS A 153 -16.30 1.12 -20.31
#